data_AF-A0A7V3RRL6-F1
#
_entry.id   AF-A0A7V3RRL6-F1
#
_cell.length_a   1.000
_cell.length_b   1.000
_cell.length_c   1.000
_cell.angle_alpha   90.00
_cell.angle_beta   90.00
_cell.angle_gamma   90.00
#
_symmetry.space_group_name_H-M   'P 1'
#
loop_
_entity.id
_entity.type
_entity.pdbx_description
1 polymer ?
#
loop_
_entity_poly.entity_id
_entity_poly.type
_entity_poly.pdbx_seq_one_letter_code
_entity_poly.pdbx_strand_id
1 'polypeptide(L)'
;MLTLKLPDGSVRQVPEGTRPREVAASLGKRLAQAAIAAKVNDKVVDLDSELRDGNGELSFQVLTDKDKEALAVLRHSCAHIMARAVLRLFPGAQLAFGPALENGFYYDIDSPTPIREEDLPRIEEEMRKIIAAAEPFERFERPTSEARELVRDLGQGYKVEHIDDDLKQYPTLSFYRQGEFIDLCRGPHVPHAGKVGAFKLLSIAGAYWKNDASRKQLQRLYGTAFFTQKDLDAYLHQLEEAKKRDHRVLGKQLKLFTISPAVGSGLILWMPKGATVRGILEGFIKEELLKRGYQPVYTPHIGRLELYRTSGHFPYYRDAQYPPLFLHQLGQTVDTWLALLESDQLSEQAEAAFLKLLEEAGKTMTDVPGEPAATLGRYAAAGKDKAKKAEALQAWLGRQEGYLVKPMNCPHHIQIYKAEPHSYRDLPVRLAEFGTVYRFEQTGELAGMTRVRGFTQDDAHLFVTPEQIEEEFSANLDLVLFVLSSLGLNDYRVRVGLRDPQSDKYVGKAENWEKAEQTLLSLVQSRGMNFSAEKGEAAFYGPKIDFVVRDCIGREWQLGTVQLDYNLPERFDLEYIGKDNAPHRPVMIHRVVL
;
A
#
# COMPACT_ATOMS: atom_id res chain seq x y z
N MET A 1 -5.83 -28.03 -31.87
CA MET A 1 -5.32 -28.79 -30.71
C MET A 1 -4.50 -27.83 -29.89
N LEU A 2 -4.81 -27.69 -28.60
CA LEU A 2 -4.04 -26.91 -27.63
C LEU A 2 -2.99 -27.79 -26.97
N THR A 3 -1.81 -27.23 -26.75
CA THR A 3 -0.70 -27.89 -26.06
C THR A 3 -0.64 -27.38 -24.63
N LEU A 4 -0.93 -28.24 -23.66
CA LEU A 4 -0.89 -27.91 -22.23
C LEU A 4 0.40 -28.44 -21.61
N LYS A 5 1.19 -27.57 -21.00
CA LYS A 5 2.38 -27.92 -20.22
C LYS A 5 2.03 -28.02 -18.74
N LEU A 6 2.22 -29.20 -18.18
CA LEU A 6 1.91 -29.52 -16.79
C LEU A 6 3.09 -29.20 -15.85
N PRO A 7 2.87 -29.12 -14.52
CA PRO A 7 3.92 -28.76 -13.56
C PRO A 7 5.07 -29.77 -13.50
N ASP A 8 4.84 -31.03 -13.88
CA ASP A 8 5.85 -32.09 -13.97
C ASP A 8 6.69 -32.00 -15.26
N GLY A 9 6.46 -30.98 -16.09
CA GLY A 9 7.12 -30.79 -17.38
C GLY A 9 6.52 -31.63 -18.51
N SER A 10 5.54 -32.50 -18.23
CA SER A 10 4.86 -33.26 -19.26
C SER A 10 3.91 -32.38 -20.08
N VAL A 11 3.66 -32.80 -21.30
CA VAL A 11 2.83 -32.05 -22.26
C VAL A 11 1.63 -32.88 -22.67
N ARG A 12 0.46 -32.23 -22.78
CA ARG A 12 -0.80 -32.86 -23.20
C ARG A 12 -1.43 -32.08 -24.35
N GLN A 13 -1.90 -32.80 -25.36
CA GLN A 13 -2.69 -32.21 -26.44
C GLN A 13 -4.18 -32.42 -26.18
N VAL A 14 -4.95 -31.35 -26.23
CA VAL A 14 -6.40 -31.38 -26.06
C VAL A 14 -7.10 -30.58 -27.17
N PRO A 15 -8.34 -30.88 -27.55
CA PRO A 15 -9.11 -30.05 -28.46
C PRO A 15 -9.28 -28.61 -27.93
N GLU A 16 -9.42 -27.63 -28.82
CA GLU A 16 -9.82 -26.29 -28.39
C GLU A 16 -11.25 -26.33 -27.82
N GLY A 17 -11.52 -25.53 -26.80
CA GLY A 17 -12.77 -25.55 -26.05
C GLY A 17 -12.82 -26.61 -24.94
N THR A 18 -11.80 -27.46 -24.81
CA THR A 18 -11.68 -28.41 -23.68
C THR A 18 -11.74 -27.66 -22.37
N ARG A 19 -12.49 -28.18 -21.39
CA ARG A 19 -12.63 -27.56 -20.07
C ARG A 19 -11.59 -28.11 -19.10
N PRO A 20 -11.08 -27.32 -18.13
CA PRO A 20 -10.13 -27.82 -17.15
C PRO A 20 -10.63 -29.04 -16.36
N ARG A 21 -11.95 -29.19 -16.13
CA ARG A 21 -12.53 -30.41 -15.53
C ARG A 21 -12.27 -31.67 -16.34
N GLU A 22 -12.28 -31.58 -17.65
CA GLU A 22 -12.08 -32.71 -18.57
C GLU A 22 -10.60 -33.11 -18.56
N VAL A 23 -9.71 -32.11 -18.56
CA VAL A 23 -8.27 -32.33 -18.37
C VAL A 23 -8.01 -33.01 -17.02
N ALA A 24 -8.56 -32.49 -15.92
CA ALA A 24 -8.42 -33.11 -14.60
C ALA A 24 -8.93 -34.56 -14.57
N ALA A 25 -10.05 -34.86 -15.25
CA ALA A 25 -10.59 -36.22 -15.35
C ALA A 25 -9.66 -37.16 -16.11
N SER A 26 -9.05 -36.68 -17.20
CA SER A 26 -8.06 -37.45 -17.97
C SER A 26 -6.76 -37.74 -17.22
N LEU A 27 -6.37 -36.85 -16.28
CA LEU A 27 -5.18 -37.02 -15.45
C LEU A 27 -5.43 -37.99 -14.28
N GLY A 28 -6.67 -38.14 -13.85
CA GLY A 28 -7.08 -39.20 -12.94
C GLY A 28 -8.29 -38.84 -12.10
N LYS A 29 -9.09 -39.86 -11.77
CA LYS A 29 -10.34 -39.71 -11.01
C LYS A 29 -10.18 -38.97 -9.67
N ARG A 30 -9.09 -39.25 -8.94
CA ARG A 30 -8.81 -38.60 -7.65
C ARG A 30 -8.52 -37.11 -7.82
N LEU A 31 -7.79 -36.72 -8.86
CA LEU A 31 -7.47 -35.32 -9.14
C LEU A 31 -8.73 -34.56 -9.58
N ALA A 32 -9.54 -35.14 -10.46
CA ALA A 32 -10.84 -34.58 -10.85
C ALA A 32 -11.77 -34.34 -9.65
N GLN A 33 -11.80 -35.27 -8.69
CA GLN A 33 -12.59 -35.08 -7.47
C GLN A 33 -12.02 -34.00 -6.56
N ALA A 34 -10.70 -33.83 -6.50
CA ALA A 34 -10.03 -32.82 -5.68
C ALA A 34 -9.99 -31.42 -6.33
N ALA A 35 -10.26 -31.32 -7.63
CA ALA A 35 -10.16 -30.08 -8.38
C ALA A 35 -11.12 -29.00 -7.85
N ILE A 36 -10.58 -27.79 -7.69
CA ILE A 36 -11.29 -26.58 -7.26
C ILE A 36 -11.34 -25.57 -8.40
N ALA A 37 -10.22 -25.33 -9.06
CA ALA A 37 -10.05 -24.40 -10.18
C ALA A 37 -8.87 -24.87 -11.04
N ALA A 38 -8.51 -24.12 -12.06
CA ALA A 38 -7.28 -24.33 -12.80
C ALA A 38 -6.49 -23.03 -12.95
N LYS A 39 -5.18 -23.15 -13.14
CA LYS A 39 -4.28 -22.04 -13.45
C LYS A 39 -3.78 -22.23 -14.88
N VAL A 40 -4.02 -21.23 -15.72
CA VAL A 40 -3.67 -21.22 -17.15
C VAL A 40 -2.87 -19.96 -17.44
N ASN A 41 -1.61 -20.09 -17.86
CA ASN A 41 -0.70 -18.95 -18.06
C ASN A 41 -0.71 -17.98 -16.86
N ASP A 42 -0.56 -18.53 -15.68
CA ASP A 42 -0.60 -17.84 -14.38
C ASP A 42 -1.95 -17.22 -13.97
N LYS A 43 -2.99 -17.33 -14.80
CA LYS A 43 -4.34 -16.86 -14.47
C LYS A 43 -5.21 -17.99 -13.93
N VAL A 44 -5.85 -17.76 -12.79
CA VAL A 44 -6.81 -18.72 -12.21
C VAL A 44 -8.16 -18.61 -12.93
N VAL A 45 -8.71 -19.76 -13.34
CA VAL A 45 -9.96 -19.89 -14.10
C VAL A 45 -10.84 -21.01 -13.54
N ASP A 46 -12.14 -20.93 -13.81
CA ASP A 46 -13.11 -21.96 -13.42
C ASP A 46 -12.84 -23.29 -14.11
N LEU A 47 -13.24 -24.39 -13.48
CA LEU A 47 -13.15 -25.71 -14.08
C LEU A 47 -14.01 -25.90 -15.34
N ASP A 48 -14.98 -25.01 -15.54
CA ASP A 48 -15.89 -24.99 -16.68
C ASP A 48 -15.56 -23.93 -17.73
N SER A 49 -14.49 -23.15 -17.54
CA SER A 49 -14.02 -22.21 -18.54
C SER A 49 -13.52 -22.95 -19.78
N GLU A 50 -13.89 -22.49 -20.96
CA GLU A 50 -13.35 -23.03 -22.21
C GLU A 50 -11.90 -22.59 -22.38
N LEU A 51 -11.00 -23.54 -22.60
CA LEU A 51 -9.63 -23.24 -23.00
C LEU A 51 -9.64 -22.83 -24.48
N ARG A 52 -9.28 -21.58 -24.78
CA ARG A 52 -9.22 -21.04 -26.15
C ARG A 52 -7.80 -20.61 -26.50
N ASP A 53 -7.47 -20.66 -27.78
CA ASP A 53 -6.11 -20.42 -28.25
C ASP A 53 -5.68 -18.95 -28.06
N GLY A 54 -4.42 -18.80 -27.62
CA GLY A 54 -3.68 -17.55 -27.53
C GLY A 54 -2.34 -17.67 -28.24
N ASN A 55 -2.30 -18.39 -29.37
CA ASN A 55 -1.12 -18.69 -30.19
C ASN A 55 0.03 -19.38 -29.42
N GLY A 56 -0.19 -20.57 -28.85
CA GLY A 56 0.92 -21.40 -28.37
C GLY A 56 0.65 -22.41 -27.24
N GLU A 57 1.74 -22.96 -26.72
CA GLU A 57 1.78 -23.82 -25.52
C GLU A 57 1.28 -23.05 -24.29
N LEU A 58 0.31 -23.60 -23.57
CA LEU A 58 -0.28 -23.02 -22.35
C LEU A 58 0.29 -23.71 -21.12
N SER A 59 0.80 -22.97 -20.13
CA SER A 59 1.06 -23.56 -18.81
C SER A 59 -0.27 -23.89 -18.14
N PHE A 60 -0.40 -25.10 -17.60
CA PHE A 60 -1.66 -25.60 -17.04
C PHE A 60 -1.43 -26.34 -15.73
N GLN A 61 -2.17 -25.97 -14.69
CA GLN A 61 -2.18 -26.66 -13.40
C GLN A 61 -3.61 -26.79 -12.89
N VAL A 62 -4.00 -27.99 -12.46
CA VAL A 62 -5.24 -28.18 -11.69
C VAL A 62 -4.97 -27.75 -10.25
N LEU A 63 -5.77 -26.82 -9.74
CA LEU A 63 -5.69 -26.36 -8.36
C LEU A 63 -6.61 -27.20 -7.48
N THR A 64 -6.09 -27.60 -6.33
CA THR A 64 -6.74 -28.43 -5.31
C THR A 64 -6.79 -27.71 -3.97
N ASP A 65 -7.33 -28.34 -2.94
CA ASP A 65 -7.36 -27.81 -1.58
C ASP A 65 -5.98 -27.57 -0.94
N LYS A 66 -4.90 -28.08 -1.57
CA LYS A 66 -3.51 -27.88 -1.13
C LYS A 66 -2.86 -26.62 -1.70
N ASP A 67 -3.44 -26.01 -2.71
CA ASP A 67 -2.86 -24.88 -3.42
C ASP A 67 -3.34 -23.55 -2.81
N LYS A 68 -2.42 -22.62 -2.52
CA LYS A 68 -2.75 -21.33 -1.87
C LYS A 68 -3.75 -20.53 -2.72
N GLU A 69 -3.63 -20.55 -4.04
CA GLU A 69 -4.56 -19.85 -4.94
C GLU A 69 -6.00 -20.40 -4.85
N ALA A 70 -6.20 -21.68 -4.50
CA ALA A 70 -7.53 -22.25 -4.36
C ALA A 70 -8.30 -21.68 -3.15
N LEU A 71 -7.61 -21.21 -2.10
CA LEU A 71 -8.24 -20.54 -0.96
C LEU A 71 -8.90 -19.22 -1.37
N ALA A 72 -8.31 -18.48 -2.31
CA ALA A 72 -8.91 -17.24 -2.82
C ALA A 72 -10.24 -17.54 -3.53
N VAL A 73 -10.27 -18.58 -4.37
CA VAL A 73 -11.49 -19.06 -5.05
C VAL A 73 -12.55 -19.50 -4.04
N LEU A 74 -12.14 -20.29 -3.04
CA LEU A 74 -13.01 -20.73 -1.94
C LEU A 74 -13.67 -19.56 -1.22
N ARG A 75 -12.88 -18.57 -0.81
CA ARG A 75 -13.35 -17.41 -0.06
C ARG A 75 -14.26 -16.52 -0.90
N HIS A 76 -13.97 -16.38 -2.19
CA HIS A 76 -14.84 -15.66 -3.10
C HIS A 76 -16.21 -16.35 -3.25
N SER A 77 -16.22 -17.68 -3.41
CA SER A 77 -17.46 -18.47 -3.37
C SER A 77 -18.19 -18.39 -2.03
N CYS A 78 -17.46 -18.37 -0.91
CA CYS A 78 -18.07 -18.22 0.41
C CYS A 78 -18.72 -16.83 0.60
N ALA A 79 -18.13 -15.77 0.02
CA ALA A 79 -18.75 -14.44 -0.01
C ALA A 79 -20.10 -14.44 -0.74
N HIS A 80 -20.20 -15.14 -1.88
CA HIS A 80 -21.47 -15.31 -2.60
C HIS A 80 -22.51 -16.09 -1.78
N ILE A 81 -22.07 -17.16 -1.10
CA ILE A 81 -22.95 -17.95 -0.22
C ILE A 81 -23.45 -17.08 0.95
N MET A 82 -22.59 -16.24 1.54
CA MET A 82 -22.99 -15.28 2.56
C MET A 82 -23.99 -14.26 2.01
N ALA A 83 -23.74 -13.69 0.83
CA ALA A 83 -24.64 -12.73 0.20
C ALA A 83 -26.03 -13.34 -0.07
N ARG A 84 -26.08 -14.57 -0.60
CA ARG A 84 -27.32 -15.33 -0.77
C ARG A 84 -28.06 -15.55 0.55
N ALA A 85 -27.35 -15.96 1.60
CA ALA A 85 -27.93 -16.16 2.93
C ALA A 85 -28.51 -14.84 3.48
N VAL A 86 -27.82 -13.72 3.29
CA VAL A 86 -28.32 -12.40 3.70
C VAL A 86 -29.58 -12.02 2.92
N LEU A 87 -29.61 -12.18 1.59
CA LEU A 87 -30.79 -11.86 0.79
C LEU A 87 -32.03 -12.68 1.20
N ARG A 88 -31.84 -13.94 1.63
CA ARG A 88 -32.94 -14.78 2.17
C ARG A 88 -33.46 -14.28 3.52
N LEU A 89 -32.56 -13.81 4.39
CA LEU A 89 -32.88 -13.44 5.76
C LEU A 89 -33.28 -11.96 5.93
N PHE A 90 -32.89 -11.09 5.00
CA PHE A 90 -33.09 -9.65 5.04
C PHE A 90 -33.70 -9.15 3.73
N PRO A 91 -35.05 -9.24 3.60
CA PRO A 91 -35.75 -8.80 2.39
C PRO A 91 -35.47 -7.33 2.07
N GLY A 92 -35.21 -7.04 0.79
CA GLY A 92 -34.89 -5.69 0.32
C GLY A 92 -33.42 -5.28 0.51
N ALA A 93 -32.57 -6.18 1.02
CA ALA A 93 -31.13 -5.94 1.04
C ALA A 93 -30.56 -5.84 -0.40
N GLN A 94 -29.64 -4.90 -0.57
CA GLN A 94 -28.92 -4.65 -1.81
C GLN A 94 -27.43 -4.88 -1.58
N LEU A 95 -26.81 -5.57 -2.52
CA LEU A 95 -25.43 -5.98 -2.53
C LEU A 95 -24.59 -4.96 -3.31
N ALA A 96 -23.48 -4.53 -2.70
CA ALA A 96 -22.47 -3.71 -3.33
C ALA A 96 -21.27 -4.59 -3.77
N PHE A 97 -20.12 -4.47 -3.10
CA PHE A 97 -18.91 -5.23 -3.42
C PHE A 97 -18.64 -6.35 -2.41
N GLY A 98 -18.20 -7.51 -2.91
CA GLY A 98 -17.84 -8.66 -2.07
C GLY A 98 -16.57 -9.41 -2.49
N PRO A 99 -15.38 -8.79 -2.36
CA PRO A 99 -14.13 -9.42 -2.79
C PRO A 99 -13.63 -10.45 -1.78
N ALA A 100 -12.85 -11.41 -2.28
CA ALA A 100 -11.98 -12.22 -1.44
C ALA A 100 -10.76 -11.40 -0.98
N LEU A 101 -10.29 -11.69 0.23
CA LEU A 101 -9.09 -11.14 0.85
C LEU A 101 -8.06 -12.25 1.09
N GLU A 102 -6.82 -11.86 1.42
CA GLU A 102 -5.76 -12.83 1.75
C GLU A 102 -6.10 -13.73 2.95
N ASN A 103 -6.92 -13.27 3.90
CA ASN A 103 -7.28 -14.02 5.10
C ASN A 103 -8.79 -14.21 5.29
N GLY A 104 -9.60 -13.90 4.28
CA GLY A 104 -11.05 -13.98 4.38
C GLY A 104 -11.77 -13.38 3.19
N PHE A 105 -12.89 -12.74 3.44
CA PHE A 105 -13.70 -12.01 2.47
C PHE A 105 -14.57 -10.99 3.21
N TYR A 106 -15.16 -10.06 2.48
CA TYR A 106 -16.26 -9.27 3.01
C TYR A 106 -17.37 -9.13 1.96
N TYR A 107 -18.51 -8.58 2.37
CA TYR A 107 -19.53 -8.06 1.46
C TYR A 107 -20.13 -6.79 2.02
N ASP A 108 -20.19 -5.74 1.21
CA ASP A 108 -20.86 -4.48 1.50
C ASP A 108 -22.34 -4.60 1.17
N ILE A 109 -23.19 -4.31 2.15
CA ILE A 109 -24.64 -4.54 2.06
C ILE A 109 -25.37 -3.30 2.54
N ASP A 110 -26.32 -2.83 1.74
CA ASP A 110 -27.36 -1.92 2.20
C ASP A 110 -28.60 -2.74 2.55
N SER A 111 -29.07 -2.66 3.79
CA SER A 111 -30.27 -3.37 4.22
C SER A 111 -31.24 -2.41 4.90
N PRO A 112 -32.53 -2.42 4.53
CA PRO A 112 -33.56 -1.67 5.25
C PRO A 112 -33.63 -2.05 6.73
N THR A 113 -33.38 -3.33 7.04
CA THR A 113 -33.24 -3.82 8.42
C THR A 113 -31.76 -3.96 8.74
N PRO A 114 -31.19 -3.15 9.65
CA PRO A 114 -29.77 -3.22 9.96
C PRO A 114 -29.36 -4.61 10.45
N ILE A 115 -28.30 -5.16 9.87
CA ILE A 115 -27.70 -6.43 10.28
C ILE A 115 -26.84 -6.19 11.51
N ARG A 116 -27.02 -6.98 12.57
CA ARG A 116 -26.26 -6.85 13.83
C ARG A 116 -25.34 -8.03 14.06
N GLU A 117 -24.39 -7.88 14.98
CA GLU A 117 -23.51 -9.00 15.35
C GLU A 117 -24.31 -10.20 15.91
N GLU A 118 -25.43 -9.93 16.58
CA GLU A 118 -26.37 -10.96 17.04
C GLU A 118 -26.99 -11.79 15.90
N ASP A 119 -27.03 -11.27 14.66
CA ASP A 119 -27.59 -11.97 13.51
C ASP A 119 -26.59 -12.93 12.86
N LEU A 120 -25.28 -12.77 13.12
CA LEU A 120 -24.23 -13.57 12.49
C LEU A 120 -24.44 -15.08 12.67
N PRO A 121 -24.81 -15.61 13.86
CA PRO A 121 -25.09 -17.04 14.01
C PRO A 121 -26.25 -17.55 13.12
N ARG A 122 -27.29 -16.72 12.91
CA ARG A 122 -28.43 -17.07 12.04
C ARG A 122 -28.02 -17.05 10.56
N ILE A 123 -27.19 -16.10 10.15
CA ILE A 123 -26.64 -16.04 8.78
C ILE A 123 -25.75 -17.26 8.53
N GLU A 124 -24.87 -17.61 9.47
CA GLU A 124 -24.03 -18.80 9.38
C GLU A 124 -24.86 -20.08 9.22
N GLU A 125 -25.98 -20.19 9.94
CA GLU A 125 -26.88 -21.34 9.82
C GLU A 125 -27.52 -21.44 8.43
N GLU A 126 -27.94 -20.31 7.85
CA GLU A 126 -28.47 -20.31 6.49
C GLU A 126 -27.39 -20.62 5.44
N MET A 127 -26.16 -20.13 5.64
CA MET A 127 -25.01 -20.51 4.81
C MET A 127 -24.72 -22.02 4.87
N ARG A 128 -24.83 -22.65 6.05
CA ARG A 128 -24.67 -24.12 6.19
C ARG A 128 -25.72 -24.88 5.37
N LYS A 129 -26.97 -24.43 5.36
CA LYS A 129 -28.02 -25.04 4.52
C LYS A 129 -27.70 -24.93 3.04
N ILE A 130 -27.23 -23.77 2.59
CA ILE A 130 -26.81 -23.56 1.19
C ILE A 130 -25.64 -24.48 0.81
N ILE A 131 -24.63 -24.61 1.69
CA ILE A 131 -23.48 -25.48 1.47
C ILE A 131 -23.91 -26.96 1.42
N ALA A 132 -24.80 -27.37 2.33
CA ALA A 132 -25.33 -28.73 2.39
C ALA A 132 -26.15 -29.12 1.14
N ALA A 133 -26.85 -28.16 0.52
CA ALA A 133 -27.54 -28.37 -0.75
C ALA A 133 -26.57 -28.66 -1.92
N ALA A 134 -25.31 -28.25 -1.80
CA ALA A 134 -24.23 -28.51 -2.75
C ALA A 134 -24.54 -28.13 -4.20
N GLU A 135 -25.33 -27.07 -4.40
CA GLU A 135 -25.68 -26.56 -5.74
C GLU A 135 -24.44 -26.04 -6.49
N PRO A 136 -24.38 -26.22 -7.82
CA PRO A 136 -23.26 -25.76 -8.64
C PRO A 136 -23.21 -24.23 -8.72
N PHE A 137 -22.01 -23.70 -9.00
CA PHE A 137 -21.84 -22.32 -9.44
C PHE A 137 -21.84 -22.30 -10.98
N GLU A 138 -22.87 -21.70 -11.57
CA GLU A 138 -23.05 -21.65 -13.02
C GLU A 138 -22.69 -20.27 -13.55
N ARG A 139 -21.59 -20.20 -14.32
CA ARG A 139 -21.18 -18.98 -15.00
C ARG A 139 -21.99 -18.78 -16.28
N PHE A 140 -22.51 -17.58 -16.50
CA PHE A 140 -23.11 -17.18 -17.77
C PHE A 140 -22.77 -15.72 -18.11
N GLU A 141 -22.91 -15.34 -19.36
CA GLU A 141 -22.64 -13.99 -19.85
C GLU A 141 -23.87 -13.38 -20.50
N ARG A 142 -23.95 -12.05 -20.45
CA ARG A 142 -24.99 -11.25 -21.12
C ARG A 142 -24.38 -10.02 -21.77
N PRO A 143 -24.95 -9.53 -22.89
CA PRO A 143 -24.65 -8.18 -23.37
C PRO A 143 -24.87 -7.17 -22.26
N THR A 144 -24.04 -6.13 -22.19
CA THR A 144 -24.06 -5.15 -21.09
C THR A 144 -25.42 -4.48 -20.89
N SER A 145 -26.17 -4.24 -21.98
CA SER A 145 -27.55 -3.74 -21.89
C SER A 145 -28.48 -4.71 -21.16
N GLU A 146 -28.53 -5.98 -21.57
CA GLU A 146 -29.33 -7.02 -20.92
C GLU A 146 -28.87 -7.29 -19.48
N ALA A 147 -27.55 -7.24 -19.24
CA ALA A 147 -26.96 -7.40 -17.91
C ALA A 147 -27.47 -6.32 -16.95
N ARG A 148 -27.53 -5.06 -17.42
CA ARG A 148 -28.06 -3.94 -16.64
C ARG A 148 -29.55 -4.15 -16.31
N GLU A 149 -30.34 -4.62 -17.26
CA GLU A 149 -31.77 -4.92 -17.04
C GLU A 149 -31.97 -6.05 -16.04
N LEU A 150 -31.23 -7.14 -16.18
CA LEU A 150 -31.27 -8.26 -15.24
C LEU A 150 -30.99 -7.80 -13.80
N VAL A 151 -29.94 -7.00 -13.60
CA VAL A 151 -29.56 -6.50 -12.28
C VAL A 151 -30.60 -5.54 -11.70
N ARG A 152 -31.21 -4.70 -12.54
CA ARG A 152 -32.33 -3.82 -12.16
C ARG A 152 -33.54 -4.64 -11.71
N ASP A 153 -33.89 -5.70 -12.43
CA ASP A 153 -35.04 -6.54 -12.13
C ASP A 153 -34.82 -7.38 -10.85
N LEU A 154 -33.56 -7.66 -10.49
CA LEU A 154 -33.15 -8.22 -9.20
C LEU A 154 -33.17 -7.21 -8.04
N GLY A 155 -33.49 -5.93 -8.31
CA GLY A 155 -33.53 -4.86 -7.30
C GLY A 155 -32.17 -4.44 -6.75
N GLN A 156 -31.08 -4.67 -7.49
CA GLN A 156 -29.71 -4.44 -7.03
C GLN A 156 -29.16 -3.09 -7.53
N GLY A 157 -29.62 -1.99 -6.94
CA GLY A 157 -29.35 -0.62 -7.40
C GLY A 157 -27.86 -0.26 -7.48
N TYR A 158 -27.07 -0.62 -6.47
CA TYR A 158 -25.62 -0.39 -6.45
C TYR A 158 -24.89 -1.06 -7.63
N LYS A 159 -25.36 -2.23 -8.06
CA LYS A 159 -24.77 -2.94 -9.19
C LYS A 159 -25.19 -2.34 -10.52
N VAL A 160 -26.40 -1.79 -10.64
CA VAL A 160 -26.80 -0.99 -11.80
C VAL A 160 -25.90 0.23 -11.94
N GLU A 161 -25.68 0.96 -10.86
CA GLU A 161 -24.77 2.12 -10.84
C GLU A 161 -23.34 1.73 -11.23
N HIS A 162 -22.81 0.63 -10.69
CA HIS A 162 -21.49 0.13 -11.07
C HIS A 162 -21.38 -0.23 -12.56
N ILE A 163 -22.45 -0.77 -13.15
CA ILE A 163 -22.49 -1.03 -14.59
C ILE A 163 -22.44 0.29 -15.37
N ASP A 164 -23.28 1.26 -15.00
CA ASP A 164 -23.41 2.54 -15.70
C ASP A 164 -22.14 3.40 -15.63
N ASP A 165 -21.44 3.34 -14.51
CA ASP A 165 -20.23 4.13 -14.29
C ASP A 165 -18.98 3.43 -14.88
N ASP A 166 -18.78 2.16 -14.53
CA ASP A 166 -17.46 1.52 -14.64
C ASP A 166 -17.42 0.37 -15.66
N LEU A 167 -18.54 -0.33 -15.86
CA LEU A 167 -18.57 -1.55 -16.68
C LEU A 167 -19.19 -1.37 -18.07
N LYS A 168 -19.84 -0.23 -18.35
CA LYS A 168 -20.48 0.05 -19.65
C LYS A 168 -19.54 -0.02 -20.86
N GLN A 169 -18.24 0.13 -20.61
CA GLN A 169 -17.17 0.02 -21.61
C GLN A 169 -16.95 -1.40 -22.12
N TYR A 170 -17.36 -2.42 -21.36
CA TYR A 170 -17.27 -3.81 -21.78
C TYR A 170 -18.52 -4.18 -22.60
N PRO A 171 -18.38 -4.98 -23.68
CA PRO A 171 -19.52 -5.40 -24.50
C PRO A 171 -20.38 -6.46 -23.82
N THR A 172 -19.78 -7.31 -22.99
CA THR A 172 -20.43 -8.38 -22.24
C THR A 172 -20.02 -8.37 -20.78
N LEU A 173 -20.93 -8.77 -19.91
CA LEU A 173 -20.70 -8.94 -18.48
C LEU A 173 -21.02 -10.37 -18.05
N SER A 174 -20.25 -10.88 -17.10
CA SER A 174 -20.44 -12.23 -16.57
C SER A 174 -21.17 -12.22 -15.24
N PHE A 175 -21.89 -13.30 -15.00
CA PHE A 175 -22.69 -13.55 -13.82
C PHE A 175 -22.44 -14.97 -13.33
N TYR A 176 -22.69 -15.18 -12.04
CA TYR A 176 -22.75 -16.50 -11.45
C TYR A 176 -24.12 -16.74 -10.84
N ARG A 177 -24.71 -17.89 -11.19
CA ARG A 177 -25.91 -18.41 -10.56
C ARG A 177 -25.56 -19.51 -9.55
N GLN A 178 -26.22 -19.50 -8.41
CA GLN A 178 -26.22 -20.60 -7.44
C GLN A 178 -27.64 -20.77 -6.90
N GLY A 179 -28.36 -21.76 -7.41
CA GLY A 179 -29.80 -21.91 -7.15
C GLY A 179 -30.57 -20.67 -7.63
N GLU A 180 -31.33 -20.03 -6.74
CA GLU A 180 -32.05 -18.79 -7.04
C GLU A 180 -31.18 -17.53 -7.07
N PHE A 181 -29.97 -17.59 -6.51
CA PHE A 181 -29.10 -16.43 -6.40
C PHE A 181 -28.36 -16.18 -7.70
N ILE A 182 -28.35 -14.92 -8.15
CA ILE A 182 -27.60 -14.46 -9.32
C ILE A 182 -26.79 -13.25 -8.91
N ASP A 183 -25.49 -13.25 -9.24
CA ASP A 183 -24.61 -12.15 -8.90
C ASP A 183 -23.72 -11.72 -10.06
N LEU A 184 -23.58 -10.40 -10.23
CA LEU A 184 -22.64 -9.80 -11.17
C LEU A 184 -21.21 -10.03 -10.66
N CYS A 185 -20.47 -10.90 -11.35
CA CYS A 185 -19.17 -11.36 -10.89
C CYS A 185 -18.33 -11.95 -12.04
N ARG A 186 -17.02 -11.73 -12.00
CA ARG A 186 -16.06 -12.31 -12.96
C ARG A 186 -15.62 -13.73 -12.59
N GLY A 187 -15.65 -14.06 -11.30
CA GLY A 187 -15.13 -15.30 -10.75
C GLY A 187 -13.59 -15.32 -10.70
N PRO A 188 -12.97 -16.51 -10.59
CA PRO A 188 -13.60 -17.84 -10.62
C PRO A 188 -14.27 -18.24 -9.30
N HIS A 189 -15.10 -19.27 -9.35
CA HIS A 189 -15.76 -19.90 -8.19
C HIS A 189 -15.42 -21.38 -8.06
N VAL A 190 -15.59 -21.93 -6.85
CA VAL A 190 -15.53 -23.37 -6.62
C VAL A 190 -16.65 -24.07 -7.42
N PRO A 191 -16.51 -25.35 -7.79
CA PRO A 191 -17.45 -26.02 -8.69
C PRO A 191 -18.88 -26.12 -8.14
N HIS A 192 -19.02 -26.27 -6.83
CA HIS A 192 -20.31 -26.32 -6.14
C HIS A 192 -20.16 -25.93 -4.67
N ALA A 193 -21.26 -25.49 -4.04
CA ALA A 193 -21.26 -24.96 -2.67
C ALA A 193 -20.67 -25.94 -1.64
N GLY A 194 -20.87 -27.25 -1.84
CA GLY A 194 -20.35 -28.31 -0.97
C GLY A 194 -18.82 -28.46 -0.94
N LYS A 195 -18.08 -27.70 -1.76
CA LYS A 195 -16.61 -27.59 -1.65
C LYS A 195 -16.16 -26.64 -0.54
N VAL A 196 -17.08 -25.85 0.03
CA VAL A 196 -16.78 -25.04 1.20
C VAL A 196 -16.70 -25.93 2.43
N GLY A 197 -15.51 -26.03 3.01
CA GLY A 197 -15.25 -26.87 4.18
C GLY A 197 -15.76 -26.23 5.47
N ALA A 198 -15.03 -25.25 5.98
CA ALA A 198 -15.33 -24.55 7.22
C ALA A 198 -15.27 -23.03 7.02
N PHE A 199 -16.15 -22.30 7.68
CA PHE A 199 -16.22 -20.83 7.59
C PHE A 199 -16.67 -20.21 8.90
N LYS A 200 -16.38 -18.91 9.07
CA LYS A 200 -16.80 -18.11 10.22
C LYS A 200 -17.05 -16.66 9.83
N LEU A 201 -18.16 -16.08 10.27
CA LEU A 201 -18.39 -14.64 10.21
C LEU A 201 -17.72 -13.98 11.42
N LEU A 202 -17.01 -12.87 11.17
CA LEU A 202 -16.07 -12.29 12.13
C LEU A 202 -16.58 -11.01 12.78
N SER A 203 -17.01 -10.03 11.97
CA SER A 203 -17.40 -8.70 12.47
C SER A 203 -18.20 -7.94 11.41
N ILE A 204 -18.83 -6.84 11.85
CA ILE A 204 -19.52 -5.88 10.98
C ILE A 204 -18.82 -4.52 11.12
N ALA A 205 -18.51 -3.88 10.00
CA ALA A 205 -17.96 -2.53 9.96
C ALA A 205 -18.84 -1.60 9.10
N GLY A 206 -18.66 -0.29 9.25
CA GLY A 206 -19.23 0.68 8.32
C GLY A 206 -18.36 0.80 7.07
N ALA A 207 -18.98 0.88 5.90
CA ALA A 207 -18.32 1.20 4.64
C ALA A 207 -19.10 2.29 3.89
N TYR A 208 -18.50 2.86 2.87
CA TYR A 208 -19.16 3.83 2.00
C TYR A 208 -19.07 3.36 0.56
N TRP A 209 -20.15 3.56 -0.20
CA TRP A 209 -20.16 3.26 -1.63
C TRP A 209 -19.04 4.02 -2.34
N LYS A 210 -18.17 3.29 -3.08
CA LYS A 210 -16.98 3.83 -3.75
C LYS A 210 -16.07 4.69 -2.84
N ASN A 211 -16.08 4.42 -1.53
CA ASN A 211 -15.36 5.17 -0.48
C ASN A 211 -15.76 6.67 -0.38
N ASP A 212 -16.93 7.05 -0.88
CA ASP A 212 -17.44 8.42 -0.78
C ASP A 212 -18.24 8.59 0.51
N ALA A 213 -17.63 9.26 1.50
CA ALA A 213 -18.23 9.52 2.81
C ALA A 213 -19.48 10.40 2.78
N SER A 214 -19.78 11.09 1.67
CA SER A 214 -21.02 11.86 1.49
C SER A 214 -22.23 10.96 1.16
N ARG A 215 -21.98 9.72 0.75
CA ARG A 215 -23.01 8.75 0.37
C ARG A 215 -23.55 8.01 1.60
N LYS A 216 -24.67 7.30 1.39
CA LYS A 216 -25.25 6.42 2.41
C LYS A 216 -24.21 5.39 2.87
N GLN A 217 -24.07 5.25 4.19
CA GLN A 217 -23.21 4.25 4.80
C GLN A 217 -23.78 2.84 4.58
N LEU A 218 -22.91 1.92 4.19
CA LEU A 218 -23.18 0.49 4.00
C LEU A 218 -22.67 -0.32 5.20
N GLN A 219 -23.19 -1.53 5.37
CA GLN A 219 -22.70 -2.50 6.35
C GLN A 219 -21.77 -3.51 5.67
N ARG A 220 -20.48 -3.51 6.07
CA ARG A 220 -19.47 -4.45 5.62
C ARG A 220 -19.44 -5.66 6.55
N LEU A 221 -19.89 -6.80 6.07
CA LEU A 221 -19.83 -8.07 6.81
C LEU A 221 -18.54 -8.79 6.47
N TYR A 222 -17.69 -9.05 7.47
CA TYR A 222 -16.44 -9.80 7.31
C TYR A 222 -16.63 -11.28 7.64
N GLY A 223 -16.02 -12.15 6.83
CA GLY A 223 -15.95 -13.59 7.07
C GLY A 223 -14.64 -14.21 6.63
N THR A 224 -14.42 -15.45 6.99
CA THR A 224 -13.30 -16.27 6.51
C THR A 224 -13.75 -17.69 6.20
N ALA A 225 -13.01 -18.38 5.33
CA ALA A 225 -13.29 -19.74 4.93
C ALA A 225 -12.01 -20.52 4.63
N PHE A 226 -12.04 -21.82 4.93
CA PHE A 226 -10.98 -22.81 4.74
C PHE A 226 -11.56 -24.14 4.26
N PHE A 227 -10.74 -24.97 3.63
CA PHE A 227 -11.16 -26.31 3.17
C PHE A 227 -11.37 -27.29 4.33
N THR A 228 -10.78 -27.03 5.51
CA THR A 228 -10.90 -27.90 6.68
C THR A 228 -11.23 -27.11 7.95
N GLN A 229 -11.93 -27.76 8.89
CA GLN A 229 -12.20 -27.18 10.21
C GLN A 229 -10.91 -26.91 11.00
N LYS A 230 -9.91 -27.79 10.84
CA LYS A 230 -8.60 -27.65 11.50
C LYS A 230 -7.91 -26.34 11.12
N ASP A 231 -7.93 -25.98 9.84
CA ASP A 231 -7.29 -24.74 9.38
C ASP A 231 -8.06 -23.50 9.85
N LEU A 232 -9.40 -23.57 9.89
CA LEU A 232 -10.21 -22.51 10.47
C LEU A 232 -9.92 -22.33 11.96
N ASP A 233 -9.90 -23.42 12.74
CA ASP A 233 -9.62 -23.37 14.18
C ASP A 233 -8.22 -22.79 14.45
N ALA A 234 -7.23 -23.20 13.65
CA ALA A 234 -5.87 -22.65 13.72
C ALA A 234 -5.85 -21.13 13.45
N TYR A 235 -6.58 -20.67 12.42
CA TYR A 235 -6.70 -19.26 12.10
C TYR A 235 -7.41 -18.45 13.19
N LEU A 236 -8.54 -18.96 13.71
CA LEU A 236 -9.27 -18.31 14.81
C LEU A 236 -8.44 -18.25 16.09
N HIS A 237 -7.70 -19.32 16.40
CA HIS A 237 -6.74 -19.33 17.51
C HIS A 237 -5.65 -18.26 17.32
N GLN A 238 -5.09 -18.11 16.11
CA GLN A 238 -4.12 -17.05 15.81
C GLN A 238 -4.71 -15.65 15.98
N LEU A 239 -5.97 -15.42 15.56
CA LEU A 239 -6.65 -14.15 15.77
C LEU A 239 -6.81 -13.82 17.25
N GLU A 240 -7.19 -14.80 18.08
CA GLU A 240 -7.30 -14.60 19.53
C GLU A 240 -5.95 -14.34 20.19
N GLU A 241 -4.90 -15.06 19.80
CA GLU A 241 -3.54 -14.81 20.28
C GLU A 241 -3.02 -13.42 19.85
N ALA A 242 -3.39 -12.96 18.65
CA ALA A 242 -3.08 -11.61 18.16
C ALA A 242 -3.81 -10.53 18.98
N LYS A 243 -5.10 -10.72 19.30
CA LYS A 243 -5.87 -9.78 20.14
C LYS A 243 -5.27 -9.65 21.53
N LYS A 244 -4.83 -10.75 22.15
CA LYS A 244 -4.16 -10.74 23.47
C LYS A 244 -2.85 -9.96 23.47
N ARG A 245 -2.19 -9.86 22.31
CA ARG A 245 -0.89 -9.20 22.11
C ARG A 245 -1.01 -7.84 21.42
N ASP A 246 -2.23 -7.31 21.33
CA ASP A 246 -2.45 -5.98 20.77
C ASP A 246 -1.81 -4.91 21.66
N HIS A 247 -0.86 -4.16 21.10
CA HIS A 247 -0.13 -3.12 21.81
C HIS A 247 -1.02 -1.99 22.32
N ARG A 248 -2.21 -1.79 21.75
CA ARG A 248 -3.19 -0.80 22.23
C ARG A 248 -3.83 -1.26 23.54
N VAL A 249 -4.10 -2.56 23.66
CA VAL A 249 -4.63 -3.17 24.89
C VAL A 249 -3.53 -3.19 25.95
N LEU A 250 -2.37 -3.75 25.62
CA LEU A 250 -1.24 -3.86 26.54
C LEU A 250 -0.68 -2.48 26.92
N GLY A 251 -0.56 -1.56 25.97
CA GLY A 251 -0.08 -0.20 26.20
C GLY A 251 -0.94 0.57 27.21
N LYS A 252 -2.27 0.40 27.16
CA LYS A 252 -3.20 0.96 28.15
C LYS A 252 -3.07 0.26 29.50
N GLN A 253 -3.08 -1.08 29.54
CA GLN A 253 -2.97 -1.87 30.78
C GLN A 253 -1.66 -1.58 31.52
N LEU A 254 -0.56 -1.50 30.79
CA LEU A 254 0.79 -1.29 31.32
C LEU A 254 1.16 0.19 31.46
N LYS A 255 0.29 1.12 31.02
CA LYS A 255 0.51 2.57 31.08
C LYS A 255 1.78 3.01 30.34
N LEU A 256 1.96 2.50 29.12
CA LEU A 256 3.12 2.77 28.27
C LEU A 256 2.94 4.03 27.43
N PHE A 257 1.76 4.22 26.86
CA PHE A 257 1.43 5.39 26.05
C PHE A 257 -0.06 5.69 26.11
N THR A 258 -0.43 6.89 25.67
CA THR A 258 -1.82 7.26 25.44
C THR A 258 -1.93 8.09 24.16
N ILE A 259 -3.12 8.15 23.59
CA ILE A 259 -3.44 8.98 22.42
C ILE A 259 -4.62 9.86 22.84
N SER A 260 -4.41 11.17 22.83
CA SER A 260 -5.43 12.14 23.24
C SER A 260 -6.03 12.81 22.00
N PRO A 261 -7.36 12.77 21.80
CA PRO A 261 -8.01 13.53 20.74
C PRO A 261 -7.71 15.03 20.80
N ALA A 262 -7.48 15.57 22.00
CA ALA A 262 -7.13 16.98 22.18
C ALA A 262 -5.71 17.32 21.70
N VAL A 263 -4.81 16.34 21.65
CA VAL A 263 -3.47 16.51 21.07
C VAL A 263 -3.48 16.22 19.57
N GLY A 264 -4.23 15.21 19.14
CA GLY A 264 -4.42 14.84 17.75
C GLY A 264 -4.21 13.35 17.51
N SER A 265 -5.00 12.78 16.60
CA SER A 265 -4.90 11.37 16.23
C SER A 265 -3.54 11.06 15.61
N GLY A 266 -2.95 9.91 15.99
CA GLY A 266 -1.65 9.48 15.49
C GLY A 266 -0.46 10.23 16.10
N LEU A 267 -0.67 11.04 17.15
CA LEU A 267 0.39 11.69 17.92
C LEU A 267 0.49 11.02 19.30
N ILE A 268 1.53 10.22 19.49
CA ILE A 268 1.69 9.37 20.68
C ILE A 268 2.21 10.18 21.87
N LEU A 269 1.48 10.14 22.98
CA LEU A 269 1.97 10.62 24.27
C LEU A 269 2.61 9.45 25.01
N TRP A 270 3.95 9.44 25.02
CA TRP A 270 4.72 8.47 25.79
C TRP A 270 4.53 8.72 27.29
N MET A 271 4.00 7.71 27.99
CA MET A 271 3.88 7.74 29.44
C MET A 271 5.20 7.29 30.09
N PRO A 272 5.45 7.56 31.38
CA PRO A 272 6.75 7.32 32.00
C PRO A 272 7.34 5.92 31.74
N LYS A 273 6.53 4.85 31.86
CA LYS A 273 7.01 3.48 31.61
C LYS A 273 7.37 3.22 30.15
N GLY A 274 6.57 3.72 29.21
CA GLY A 274 6.88 3.58 27.78
C GLY A 274 8.10 4.43 27.39
N ALA A 275 8.20 5.64 27.93
CA ALA A 275 9.36 6.51 27.75
C ALA A 275 10.65 5.84 28.28
N THR A 276 10.59 5.10 29.40
CA THR A 276 11.72 4.30 29.89
C THR A 276 12.13 3.22 28.89
N VAL A 277 11.17 2.44 28.36
CA VAL A 277 11.46 1.40 27.36
C VAL A 277 12.11 2.01 26.11
N ARG A 278 11.54 3.12 25.61
CA ARG A 278 12.09 3.87 24.49
C ARG A 278 13.52 4.34 24.78
N GLY A 279 13.77 4.94 25.94
CA GLY A 279 15.10 5.44 26.31
C GLY A 279 16.15 4.34 26.43
N ILE A 280 15.77 3.13 26.87
CA ILE A 280 16.66 1.96 26.89
C ILE A 280 17.04 1.56 25.46
N LEU A 281 16.08 1.50 24.54
CA LEU A 281 16.32 1.16 23.13
C LEU A 281 17.17 2.23 22.42
N GLU A 282 16.85 3.51 22.59
CA GLU A 282 17.64 4.62 22.04
C GLU A 282 19.07 4.60 22.60
N GLY A 283 19.25 4.34 23.90
CA GLY A 283 20.57 4.20 24.54
C GLY A 283 21.40 3.07 23.93
N PHE A 284 20.80 1.87 23.82
CA PHE A 284 21.44 0.70 23.20
C PHE A 284 21.90 0.99 21.77
N ILE A 285 21.01 1.52 20.92
CA ILE A 285 21.35 1.84 19.52
C ILE A 285 22.41 2.93 19.45
N LYS A 286 22.30 3.99 20.27
CA LYS A 286 23.28 5.08 20.30
C LYS A 286 24.68 4.58 20.62
N GLU A 287 24.82 3.74 21.63
CA GLU A 287 26.11 3.17 22.01
C GLU A 287 26.72 2.33 20.89
N GLU A 288 25.90 1.54 20.20
CA GLU A 288 26.37 0.71 19.10
C GLU A 288 26.77 1.53 17.86
N LEU A 289 26.00 2.57 17.54
CA LEU A 289 26.33 3.51 16.47
C LEU A 289 27.67 4.22 16.71
N LEU A 290 27.92 4.69 17.94
CA LEU A 290 29.18 5.35 18.29
C LEU A 290 30.38 4.40 18.17
N LYS A 291 30.26 3.15 18.61
CA LYS A 291 31.32 2.14 18.45
C LYS A 291 31.67 1.86 16.99
N ARG A 292 30.69 2.02 16.09
CA ARG A 292 30.83 1.82 14.65
C ARG A 292 31.20 3.10 13.88
N GLY A 293 31.55 4.17 14.58
CA GLY A 293 32.02 5.42 13.96
C GLY A 293 30.92 6.28 13.34
N TYR A 294 29.66 6.10 13.75
CA TYR A 294 28.61 7.05 13.40
C TYR A 294 28.74 8.33 14.22
N GLN A 295 28.46 9.45 13.57
CA GLN A 295 28.53 10.79 14.14
C GLN A 295 27.10 11.26 14.45
N PRO A 296 26.75 11.46 15.74
CA PRO A 296 25.42 11.88 16.11
C PRO A 296 25.18 13.34 15.71
N VAL A 297 24.03 13.61 15.12
CA VAL A 297 23.58 14.96 14.74
C VAL A 297 22.17 15.21 15.27
N TYR A 298 21.76 16.48 15.31
CA TYR A 298 20.40 16.91 15.65
C TYR A 298 19.96 17.96 14.63
N THR A 299 18.82 17.74 13.98
CA THR A 299 18.32 18.64 12.94
C THR A 299 16.92 19.17 13.27
N PRO A 300 16.58 20.39 12.84
CA PRO A 300 15.25 20.98 13.08
C PRO A 300 14.08 20.09 12.60
N HIS A 301 12.90 20.28 13.18
CA HIS A 301 11.67 19.60 12.74
C HIS A 301 10.98 20.28 11.55
N ILE A 302 11.38 21.50 11.22
CA ILE A 302 10.86 22.26 10.09
C ILE A 302 12.02 22.68 9.20
N GLY A 303 11.80 22.68 7.89
CA GLY A 303 12.76 23.15 6.89
C GLY A 303 12.07 24.06 5.89
N ARG A 304 12.83 24.93 5.21
CA ARG A 304 12.28 25.73 4.10
C ARG A 304 11.71 24.82 3.03
N LEU A 305 10.56 25.19 2.46
CA LEU A 305 9.88 24.42 1.42
C LEU A 305 10.81 24.10 0.23
N GLU A 306 11.70 25.03 -0.10
CA GLU A 306 12.67 24.87 -1.19
C GLU A 306 13.63 23.69 -0.98
N LEU A 307 14.02 23.39 0.27
CA LEU A 307 14.85 22.22 0.59
C LEU A 307 14.18 20.92 0.11
N TYR A 308 12.85 20.84 0.25
CA TYR A 308 12.07 19.69 -0.16
C TYR A 308 11.79 19.67 -1.67
N ARG A 309 11.77 20.83 -2.33
CA ARG A 309 11.75 20.92 -3.80
C ARG A 309 13.07 20.48 -4.42
N THR A 310 14.20 20.95 -3.86
CA THR A 310 15.54 20.54 -4.30
C THR A 310 15.72 19.03 -4.17
N SER A 311 15.34 18.44 -3.02
CA SER A 311 15.36 16.97 -2.85
C SER A 311 14.29 16.24 -3.68
N GLY A 312 13.24 16.95 -4.09
CA GLY A 312 12.03 16.47 -4.76
C GLY A 312 11.12 15.62 -3.91
N HIS A 313 11.23 15.71 -2.60
CA HIS A 313 10.14 15.24 -1.75
C HIS A 313 8.88 16.10 -1.92
N PHE A 314 9.01 17.31 -2.46
CA PHE A 314 7.89 18.16 -2.85
C PHE A 314 7.94 18.47 -4.36
N PRO A 315 6.83 18.36 -5.10
CA PRO A 315 5.48 18.01 -4.64
C PRO A 315 5.19 16.49 -4.65
N TYR A 316 6.13 15.62 -5.03
CA TYR A 316 5.83 14.19 -5.23
C TYR A 316 5.26 13.45 -4.01
N TYR A 317 5.58 13.89 -2.78
CA TYR A 317 5.02 13.33 -1.53
C TYR A 317 4.00 14.25 -0.85
N ARG A 318 3.47 15.25 -1.55
CA ARG A 318 2.59 16.26 -0.99
C ARG A 318 1.38 15.66 -0.24
N ASP A 319 0.78 14.61 -0.79
CA ASP A 319 -0.39 13.96 -0.19
C ASP A 319 -0.08 13.23 1.13
N ALA A 320 1.19 12.88 1.35
CA ALA A 320 1.68 12.24 2.57
C ALA A 320 2.41 13.22 3.51
N GLN A 321 2.39 14.52 3.20
CA GLN A 321 3.04 15.58 3.99
C GLN A 321 2.00 16.49 4.63
N TYR A 322 2.37 17.08 5.78
CA TYR A 322 1.55 18.15 6.33
C TYR A 322 1.55 19.35 5.36
N PRO A 323 0.44 20.10 5.25
CA PRO A 323 0.39 21.30 4.42
C PRO A 323 1.55 22.26 4.74
N PRO A 324 2.17 22.89 3.72
CA PRO A 324 3.24 23.85 3.95
C PRO A 324 2.77 25.04 4.78
N LEU A 325 3.59 25.46 5.75
CA LEU A 325 3.37 26.63 6.57
C LEU A 325 3.93 27.85 5.84
N PHE A 326 3.08 28.78 5.43
CA PHE A 326 3.52 30.04 4.84
C PHE A 326 3.48 31.18 5.87
N LEU A 327 4.50 32.03 5.87
CA LEU A 327 4.50 33.25 6.69
C LEU A 327 3.49 34.27 6.16
N HIS A 328 3.33 34.34 4.84
CA HIS A 328 2.33 35.20 4.22
C HIS A 328 0.93 34.61 4.42
N GLN A 329 -0.02 35.43 4.90
CA GLN A 329 -1.37 35.00 5.26
C GLN A 329 -2.14 34.34 4.10
N LEU A 330 -1.92 34.79 2.86
CA LEU A 330 -2.51 34.17 1.66
C LEU A 330 -1.75 32.95 1.13
N GLY A 331 -0.55 32.65 1.65
CA GLY A 331 0.31 31.61 1.10
C GLY A 331 -0.38 30.25 1.05
N GLN A 332 -1.00 29.84 2.16
CA GLN A 332 -1.74 28.58 2.23
C GLN A 332 -2.92 28.55 1.25
N THR A 333 -3.68 29.64 1.14
CA THR A 333 -4.84 29.71 0.26
C THR A 333 -4.44 29.59 -1.21
N VAL A 334 -3.39 30.30 -1.62
CA VAL A 334 -2.86 30.24 -3.00
C VAL A 334 -2.27 28.86 -3.31
N ASP A 335 -1.57 28.25 -2.34
CA ASP A 335 -1.01 26.90 -2.48
C ASP A 335 -2.09 25.82 -2.57
N THR A 336 -3.15 25.90 -1.78
CA THR A 336 -4.32 25.02 -1.90
C THR A 336 -5.02 25.22 -3.24
N TRP A 337 -5.17 26.46 -3.70
CA TRP A 337 -5.79 26.74 -4.99
C TRP A 337 -4.97 26.18 -6.17
N LEU A 338 -3.64 26.32 -6.11
CA LEU A 338 -2.73 25.72 -7.08
C LEU A 338 -2.92 24.19 -7.14
N ALA A 339 -2.98 23.52 -6.00
CA ALA A 339 -3.20 22.07 -5.95
C ALA A 339 -4.55 21.67 -6.57
N LEU A 340 -5.63 22.39 -6.24
CA LEU A 340 -6.96 22.14 -6.81
C LEU A 340 -6.97 22.36 -8.34
N LEU A 341 -6.30 23.42 -8.81
CA LEU A 341 -6.13 23.70 -10.22
C LEU A 341 -5.40 22.56 -10.92
N GLU A 342 -4.28 22.10 -10.39
CA GLU A 342 -3.48 20.99 -10.93
C GLU A 342 -4.27 19.67 -10.96
N SER A 343 -5.16 19.44 -9.99
CA SER A 343 -6.01 18.25 -9.91
C SER A 343 -7.33 18.29 -10.71
N ASP A 344 -7.61 19.37 -11.45
CA ASP A 344 -8.87 19.56 -12.22
C ASP A 344 -10.16 19.51 -11.37
N GLN A 345 -10.08 19.99 -10.13
CA GLN A 345 -11.21 19.99 -9.17
C GLN A 345 -11.92 21.35 -9.03
N LEU A 346 -11.68 22.30 -9.96
CA LEU A 346 -12.18 23.67 -9.83
C LEU A 346 -13.39 23.95 -10.72
N SER A 347 -14.40 24.61 -10.15
CA SER A 347 -15.55 25.17 -10.88
C SER A 347 -15.35 26.67 -11.17
N GLU A 348 -16.03 27.18 -12.20
CA GLU A 348 -16.00 28.62 -12.53
C GLU A 348 -16.49 29.49 -11.36
N GLN A 349 -17.45 28.99 -10.58
CA GLN A 349 -17.94 29.68 -9.39
C GLN A 349 -16.89 29.76 -8.29
N ALA A 350 -16.16 28.67 -8.04
CA ALA A 350 -15.06 28.67 -7.08
C ALA A 350 -13.94 29.63 -7.53
N GLU A 351 -13.66 29.69 -8.84
CA GLU A 351 -12.64 30.58 -9.39
C GLU A 351 -12.99 32.06 -9.20
N ALA A 352 -14.25 32.42 -9.46
CA ALA A 352 -14.73 33.77 -9.19
C ALA A 352 -14.60 34.15 -7.70
N ALA A 353 -14.90 33.21 -6.79
CA ALA A 353 -14.77 33.43 -5.35
C ALA A 353 -13.29 33.60 -4.91
N PHE A 354 -12.39 32.79 -5.45
CA PHE A 354 -10.95 32.90 -5.18
C PHE A 354 -10.37 34.24 -5.66
N LEU A 355 -10.72 34.67 -6.87
CA LEU A 355 -10.28 35.97 -7.41
C LEU A 355 -10.78 37.13 -6.54
N LYS A 356 -12.05 37.09 -6.12
CA LYS A 356 -12.62 38.10 -5.23
C LYS A 356 -11.90 38.14 -3.88
N LEU A 357 -11.61 36.98 -3.29
CA LEU A 357 -10.85 36.88 -2.04
C LEU A 357 -9.46 37.53 -2.16
N LEU A 358 -8.73 37.23 -3.22
CA LEU A 358 -7.41 37.80 -3.45
C LEU A 358 -7.48 39.32 -3.71
N GLU A 359 -8.51 39.80 -4.41
CA GLU A 359 -8.73 41.24 -4.64
C GLU A 359 -9.00 41.97 -3.32
N GLU A 360 -9.85 41.40 -2.45
CA GLU A 360 -10.15 41.97 -1.13
C GLU A 360 -8.93 41.94 -0.21
N ALA A 361 -8.20 40.82 -0.16
CA ALA A 361 -7.00 40.70 0.64
C ALA A 361 -5.89 41.67 0.20
N GLY A 362 -5.77 41.92 -1.11
CA GLY A 362 -4.85 42.90 -1.67
C GLY A 362 -5.15 44.35 -1.26
N LYS A 363 -6.36 44.66 -0.78
CA LYS A 363 -6.74 46.00 -0.26
C LYS A 363 -6.37 46.19 1.21
N THR A 364 -6.28 45.11 1.99
CA THR A 364 -6.10 45.15 3.46
C THR A 364 -4.72 44.73 3.94
N MET A 365 -3.95 43.99 3.13
CA MET A 365 -2.61 43.50 3.47
C MET A 365 -1.54 44.46 2.94
N THR A 366 -1.14 45.45 3.76
CA THR A 366 -0.21 46.52 3.35
C THR A 366 1.28 46.19 3.52
N ASP A 367 1.66 44.97 3.90
CA ASP A 367 3.07 44.61 4.14
C ASP A 367 3.83 44.18 2.87
N VAL A 368 3.15 44.07 1.72
CA VAL A 368 3.78 43.92 0.39
C VAL A 368 3.15 44.91 -0.60
N PRO A 369 3.71 46.11 -0.79
CA PRO A 369 3.18 47.07 -1.77
C PRO A 369 3.25 46.50 -3.21
N GLY A 370 2.09 46.16 -3.80
CA GLY A 370 1.91 46.02 -5.25
C GLY A 370 1.98 44.61 -5.89
N GLU A 371 2.31 43.53 -5.16
CA GLU A 371 2.46 42.19 -5.77
C GLU A 371 1.18 41.37 -5.99
N PRO A 372 0.18 41.34 -5.07
CA PRO A 372 -1.01 40.50 -5.26
C PRO A 372 -1.78 40.86 -6.54
N ALA A 373 -1.85 42.17 -6.87
CA ALA A 373 -2.49 42.67 -8.08
C ALA A 373 -1.79 42.23 -9.38
N ALA A 374 -0.46 42.12 -9.36
CA ALA A 374 0.32 41.65 -10.52
C ALA A 374 0.19 40.13 -10.74
N THR A 375 0.11 39.35 -9.66
CA THR A 375 -0.16 37.91 -9.72
C THR A 375 -1.60 37.64 -10.15
N LEU A 376 -2.58 38.37 -9.58
CA LEU A 376 -3.97 38.35 -10.02
C LEU A 376 -4.12 38.73 -11.50
N GLY A 377 -3.41 39.77 -11.93
CA GLY A 377 -3.38 40.19 -13.33
C GLY A 377 -2.83 39.10 -14.25
N ARG A 378 -1.72 38.45 -13.89
CA ARG A 378 -1.14 37.34 -14.66
C ARG A 378 -2.06 36.11 -14.69
N TYR A 379 -2.65 35.76 -13.55
CA TYR A 379 -3.58 34.64 -13.43
C TYR A 379 -4.87 34.88 -14.22
N ALA A 380 -5.46 36.07 -14.13
CA ALA A 380 -6.65 36.44 -14.88
C ALA A 380 -6.36 36.54 -16.40
N ALA A 381 -5.21 37.10 -16.78
CA ALA A 381 -4.79 37.20 -18.18
C ALA A 381 -4.53 35.84 -18.84
N ALA A 382 -4.24 34.79 -18.06
CA ALA A 382 -4.10 33.44 -18.58
C ALA A 382 -5.42 32.83 -19.10
N GLY A 383 -6.58 33.44 -18.82
CA GLY A 383 -7.86 33.05 -19.41
C GLY A 383 -8.26 31.61 -19.03
N LYS A 384 -8.26 30.68 -20.00
CA LYS A 384 -8.53 29.24 -19.76
C LYS A 384 -7.26 28.38 -19.74
N ASP A 385 -6.08 28.98 -19.90
CA ASP A 385 -4.80 28.26 -19.92
C ASP A 385 -4.38 27.89 -18.49
N LYS A 386 -4.64 26.63 -18.13
CA LYS A 386 -4.34 26.07 -16.81
C LYS A 386 -2.84 26.12 -16.48
N ALA A 387 -1.97 25.87 -17.45
CA ALA A 387 -0.52 25.86 -17.21
C ALA A 387 -0.01 27.26 -16.85
N LYS A 388 -0.45 28.29 -17.58
CA LYS A 388 -0.09 29.68 -17.28
C LYS A 388 -0.70 30.18 -15.97
N LYS A 389 -1.91 29.74 -15.63
CA LYS A 389 -2.52 29.99 -14.32
C LYS A 389 -1.66 29.40 -13.20
N ALA A 390 -1.29 28.13 -13.31
CA ALA A 390 -0.43 27.46 -12.34
C ALA A 390 0.93 28.15 -12.21
N GLU A 391 1.56 28.50 -13.33
CA GLU A 391 2.83 29.24 -13.37
C GLU A 391 2.74 30.59 -12.64
N ALA A 392 1.65 31.34 -12.83
CA ALA A 392 1.45 32.62 -12.15
C ALA A 392 1.38 32.46 -10.62
N LEU A 393 0.67 31.44 -10.13
CA LEU A 393 0.56 31.15 -8.70
C LEU A 393 1.87 30.63 -8.12
N GLN A 394 2.53 29.70 -8.82
CA GLN A 394 3.84 29.16 -8.44
C GLN A 394 4.89 30.28 -8.35
N ALA A 395 4.91 31.19 -9.33
CA ALA A 395 5.83 32.32 -9.34
C ALA A 395 5.62 33.26 -8.14
N TRP A 396 4.38 33.44 -7.69
CA TRP A 396 4.09 34.21 -6.48
C TRP A 396 4.44 33.45 -5.21
N LEU A 397 4.07 32.17 -5.11
CA LEU A 397 4.41 31.29 -3.98
C LEU A 397 5.93 31.14 -3.81
N GLY A 398 6.69 31.13 -4.90
CA GLY A 398 8.15 31.07 -4.89
C GLY A 398 8.82 32.30 -4.26
N ARG A 399 8.10 33.43 -4.15
CA ARG A 399 8.55 34.63 -3.43
C ARG A 399 8.15 34.62 -1.96
N GLN A 400 7.23 33.73 -1.57
CA GLN A 400 6.79 33.62 -0.19
C GLN A 400 7.69 32.67 0.59
N GLU A 401 8.02 33.05 1.82
CA GLU A 401 8.72 32.14 2.72
C GLU A 401 7.76 31.08 3.23
N GLY A 402 7.99 29.84 2.79
CA GLY A 402 7.24 28.66 3.18
C GLY A 402 8.14 27.64 3.88
N TYR A 403 7.57 26.91 4.81
CA TYR A 403 8.21 25.84 5.57
C TYR A 403 7.39 24.56 5.50
N LEU A 404 8.05 23.43 5.69
CA LEU A 404 7.40 22.14 5.81
C LEU A 404 7.91 21.47 7.09
N VAL A 405 7.00 20.84 7.83
CA VAL A 405 7.36 19.90 8.88
C VAL A 405 8.00 18.68 8.22
N LYS A 406 9.21 18.30 8.66
CA LYS A 406 10.03 17.33 7.94
C LYS A 406 9.36 15.96 7.88
N PRO A 407 9.17 15.38 6.68
CA PRO A 407 8.67 14.00 6.53
C PRO A 407 9.80 12.95 6.59
N MET A 408 11.05 13.41 6.59
CA MET A 408 12.29 12.61 6.61
C MET A 408 13.51 13.49 6.94
N ASN A 409 14.62 12.86 7.35
CA ASN A 409 15.82 13.57 7.81
C ASN A 409 16.85 13.83 6.69
N CYS A 410 16.84 13.06 5.59
CA CYS A 410 17.87 13.13 4.54
C CYS A 410 18.24 14.55 4.08
N PRO A 411 17.29 15.47 3.77
CA PRO A 411 17.68 16.79 3.27
C PRO A 411 18.47 17.61 4.29
N HIS A 412 18.24 17.39 5.59
CA HIS A 412 18.98 18.10 6.64
C HIS A 412 20.38 17.51 6.84
N HIS A 413 20.53 16.18 6.78
CA HIS A 413 21.85 15.53 6.88
C HIS A 413 22.74 15.91 5.70
N ILE A 414 22.15 16.08 4.52
CA ILE A 414 22.81 16.64 3.33
C ILE A 414 23.33 18.06 3.62
N GLN A 415 22.56 18.94 4.26
CA GLN A 415 23.04 20.28 4.61
C GLN A 415 24.22 20.23 5.60
N ILE A 416 24.23 19.26 6.53
CA ILE A 416 25.36 19.05 7.44
C ILE A 416 26.60 18.58 6.66
N TYR A 417 26.44 17.61 5.75
CA TYR A 417 27.54 17.18 4.88
C TYR A 417 28.11 18.35 4.07
N LYS A 418 27.25 19.20 3.47
CA LYS A 418 27.66 20.38 2.69
C LYS A 418 28.34 21.48 3.50
N ALA A 419 28.25 21.46 4.83
CA ALA A 419 28.79 22.53 5.66
C ALA A 419 30.32 22.60 5.62
N GLU A 420 30.99 21.49 5.26
CA GLU A 420 32.43 21.37 5.22
C GLU A 420 32.90 20.72 3.90
N PRO A 421 34.08 21.09 3.37
CA PRO A 421 34.66 20.38 2.23
C PRO A 421 35.18 19.00 2.65
N HIS A 422 34.98 17.99 1.80
CA HIS A 422 35.42 16.61 2.07
C HIS A 422 36.47 16.15 1.07
N SER A 423 37.50 15.45 1.53
CA SER A 423 38.41 14.64 0.71
C SER A 423 37.92 13.19 0.65
N TYR A 424 38.34 12.44 -0.36
CA TYR A 424 38.13 10.98 -0.42
C TYR A 424 38.64 10.24 0.83
N ARG A 425 39.57 10.85 1.60
CA ARG A 425 40.10 10.31 2.85
C ARG A 425 39.17 10.49 4.04
N ASP A 426 38.26 11.46 3.97
CA ASP A 426 37.29 11.75 5.02
C ASP A 426 36.05 10.85 4.89
N LEU A 427 35.87 10.24 3.71
CA LEU A 427 34.83 9.25 3.46
C LEU A 427 35.26 7.86 3.95
N PRO A 428 34.36 7.10 4.59
CA PRO A 428 32.92 7.36 4.69
C PRO A 428 32.51 8.31 5.83
N VAL A 429 31.64 9.27 5.54
CA VAL A 429 30.98 10.12 6.54
C VAL A 429 29.66 9.46 6.95
N ARG A 430 29.43 9.25 8.24
CA ARG A 430 28.25 8.52 8.76
C ARG A 430 27.46 9.40 9.72
N LEU A 431 26.39 10.05 9.27
CA LEU A 431 25.58 10.94 10.11
C LEU A 431 24.37 10.19 10.66
N ALA A 432 24.21 10.12 11.99
CA ALA A 432 23.09 9.43 12.64
C ALA A 432 22.24 10.37 13.49
N GLU A 433 20.92 10.19 13.47
CA GLU A 433 19.98 10.97 14.26
C GLU A 433 18.81 10.10 14.71
N PHE A 434 18.39 10.21 15.97
CA PHE A 434 17.04 9.79 16.37
C PHE A 434 16.03 10.84 15.88
N GLY A 435 15.84 10.88 14.57
CA GLY A 435 15.19 11.97 13.86
C GLY A 435 13.68 11.85 13.93
N THR A 436 13.02 12.85 14.52
CA THR A 436 11.56 12.90 14.58
C THR A 436 10.99 13.55 13.35
N VAL A 437 10.13 12.82 12.66
CA VAL A 437 9.53 13.17 11.36
C VAL A 437 8.02 13.05 11.43
N TYR A 438 7.35 13.69 10.47
CA TYR A 438 5.89 13.77 10.44
C TYR A 438 5.35 13.44 9.06
N ARG A 439 4.38 12.52 9.00
CA ARG A 439 3.67 12.12 7.78
C ARG A 439 2.18 12.32 7.94
N PHE A 440 1.54 12.82 6.90
CA PHE A 440 0.10 13.09 6.89
C PHE A 440 -0.68 11.82 6.53
N GLU A 441 -0.63 10.85 7.44
CA GLU A 441 -1.39 9.60 7.32
C GLU A 441 -2.90 9.89 7.45
N GLN A 442 -3.71 9.26 6.60
CA GLN A 442 -5.16 9.46 6.61
C GLN A 442 -5.75 8.96 7.93
N THR A 443 -6.77 9.66 8.45
CA THR A 443 -7.31 9.38 9.79
C THR A 443 -7.79 7.93 9.93
N GLY A 444 -8.36 7.35 8.87
CA GLY A 444 -8.81 5.95 8.85
C GLY A 444 -7.69 4.91 8.82
N GLU A 445 -6.46 5.31 8.53
CA GLU A 445 -5.29 4.42 8.44
C GLU A 445 -4.49 4.36 9.76
N LEU A 446 -4.74 5.28 10.69
CA LEU A 446 -4.02 5.35 11.95
C LEU A 446 -4.31 4.13 12.85
N ALA A 447 -3.27 3.53 13.41
CA ALA A 447 -3.38 2.30 14.18
C ALA A 447 -2.43 2.28 15.38
N GLY A 448 -2.92 2.71 16.56
CA GLY A 448 -2.12 2.73 17.79
C GLY A 448 -0.75 3.39 17.56
N MET A 449 0.34 2.68 17.89
CA MET A 449 1.72 3.06 17.55
C MET A 449 2.27 2.51 16.23
N THR A 450 1.58 1.60 15.53
CA THR A 450 2.12 0.95 14.33
C THR A 450 1.94 1.79 13.07
N ARG A 451 0.95 2.70 13.05
CA ARG A 451 0.77 3.70 12.01
C ARG A 451 0.34 5.03 12.62
N VAL A 452 1.23 6.01 12.56
CA VAL A 452 1.17 7.28 13.32
C VAL A 452 1.60 8.45 12.43
N ARG A 453 1.23 9.67 12.82
CA ARG A 453 1.60 10.89 12.08
C ARG A 453 2.91 11.51 12.52
N GLY A 454 3.35 11.23 13.74
CA GLY A 454 4.63 11.69 14.28
C GLY A 454 5.38 10.53 14.89
N PHE A 455 6.61 10.30 14.43
CA PHE A 455 7.44 9.19 14.87
C PHE A 455 8.92 9.55 14.81
N THR A 456 9.72 8.80 15.56
CA THR A 456 11.17 8.96 15.60
C THR A 456 11.81 7.70 15.03
N GLN A 457 12.73 7.87 14.08
CA GLN A 457 13.50 6.77 13.50
C GLN A 457 14.94 6.85 14.02
N ASP A 458 15.60 5.72 14.18
CA ASP A 458 17.06 5.66 14.36
C ASP A 458 17.75 5.83 12.99
N ASP A 459 17.54 6.99 12.37
CA ASP A 459 17.93 7.25 11.00
C ASP A 459 19.46 7.45 10.88
N ALA A 460 20.06 7.05 9.76
CA ALA A 460 21.37 7.57 9.37
C ALA A 460 21.52 7.67 7.85
N HIS A 461 22.38 8.61 7.47
CA HIS A 461 22.80 8.84 6.11
C HIS A 461 24.31 8.76 6.04
N LEU A 462 24.81 7.80 5.27
CA LEU A 462 26.22 7.66 4.99
C LEU A 462 26.53 8.26 3.63
N PHE A 463 27.65 8.95 3.53
CA PHE A 463 28.21 9.46 2.28
C PHE A 463 29.49 8.67 2.02
N VAL A 464 29.55 8.01 0.87
CA VAL A 464 30.60 7.04 0.55
C VAL A 464 31.11 7.25 -0.86
N THR A 465 32.34 6.83 -1.15
CA THR A 465 32.80 6.71 -2.54
C THR A 465 32.17 5.50 -3.22
N PRO A 466 32.11 5.44 -4.57
CA PRO A 466 31.59 4.27 -5.28
C PRO A 466 32.27 2.95 -4.91
N GLU A 467 33.56 2.99 -4.58
CA GLU A 467 34.35 1.81 -4.18
C GLU A 467 34.03 1.32 -2.76
N GLN A 468 33.51 2.21 -1.89
CA GLN A 468 33.19 1.90 -0.50
C GLN A 468 31.77 1.33 -0.33
N ILE A 469 30.94 1.33 -1.38
CA ILE A 469 29.53 0.92 -1.29
C ILE A 469 29.41 -0.50 -0.73
N GLU A 470 30.15 -1.47 -1.26
CA GLU A 470 30.01 -2.88 -0.86
C GLU A 470 30.36 -3.11 0.61
N GLU A 471 31.43 -2.48 1.09
CA GLU A 471 31.91 -2.55 2.48
C GLU A 471 30.91 -1.87 3.44
N GLU A 472 30.49 -0.64 3.14
CA GLU A 472 29.60 0.11 4.02
C GLU A 472 28.18 -0.47 4.03
N PHE A 473 27.69 -0.94 2.89
CA PHE A 473 26.40 -1.61 2.84
C PHE A 473 26.44 -2.93 3.63
N SER A 474 27.52 -3.71 3.48
CA SER A 474 27.79 -4.89 4.29
C SER A 474 27.76 -4.59 5.79
N ALA A 475 28.48 -3.57 6.24
CA ALA A 475 28.55 -3.18 7.64
C ALA A 475 27.18 -2.73 8.19
N ASN A 476 26.34 -2.11 7.35
CA ASN A 476 24.96 -1.77 7.69
C ASN A 476 24.08 -3.02 7.87
N LEU A 477 24.19 -4.01 6.98
CA LEU A 477 23.47 -5.27 7.14
C LEU A 477 23.89 -5.98 8.44
N ASP A 478 25.18 -5.99 8.77
CA ASP A 478 25.69 -6.60 10.00
C ASP A 478 25.19 -5.88 11.26
N LEU A 479 25.01 -4.55 11.19
CA LEU A 479 24.37 -3.79 12.26
C LEU A 479 22.90 -4.21 12.43
N VAL A 480 22.16 -4.35 11.33
CA VAL A 480 20.75 -4.78 11.39
C VAL A 480 20.63 -6.17 12.01
N LEU A 481 21.44 -7.12 11.54
CA LEU A 481 21.45 -8.48 12.07
C LEU A 481 21.82 -8.53 13.56
N PHE A 482 22.81 -7.73 13.98
CA PHE A 482 23.20 -7.62 15.37
C PHE A 482 22.04 -7.12 16.25
N VAL A 483 21.35 -6.07 15.81
CA VAL A 483 20.22 -5.50 16.55
C VAL A 483 19.04 -6.46 16.62
N LEU A 484 18.65 -7.07 15.50
CA LEU A 484 17.58 -8.06 15.46
C LEU A 484 17.88 -9.24 16.40
N SER A 485 19.10 -9.79 16.34
CA SER A 485 19.52 -10.88 17.22
C SER A 485 19.52 -10.48 18.70
N SER A 486 19.96 -9.25 19.02
CA SER A 486 19.96 -8.71 20.39
C SER A 486 18.55 -8.57 20.97
N LEU A 487 17.54 -8.37 20.12
CA LEU A 487 16.13 -8.32 20.52
C LEU A 487 15.42 -9.69 20.44
N GLY A 488 16.14 -10.75 20.09
CA GLY A 488 15.57 -12.10 19.92
C GLY A 488 14.74 -12.28 18.64
N LEU A 489 14.85 -11.35 17.69
CA LEU A 489 14.13 -11.34 16.41
C LEU A 489 14.91 -12.11 15.33
N ASN A 490 15.09 -13.41 15.56
CA ASN A 490 15.92 -14.26 14.69
C ASN A 490 15.17 -14.84 13.48
N ASP A 491 13.83 -14.83 13.48
CA ASP A 491 13.01 -15.27 12.35
C ASP A 491 12.72 -14.09 11.43
N TYR A 492 13.48 -13.97 10.35
CA TYR A 492 13.30 -12.92 9.35
C TYR A 492 13.56 -13.45 7.94
N ARG A 493 12.98 -12.76 6.95
CA ARG A 493 13.36 -12.89 5.54
C ARG A 493 13.88 -11.56 5.02
N VAL A 494 14.76 -11.63 4.03
CA VAL A 494 15.27 -10.46 3.34
C VAL A 494 14.43 -10.20 2.10
N ARG A 495 14.09 -8.93 1.86
CA ARG A 495 13.40 -8.51 0.64
C ARG A 495 14.24 -7.44 -0.06
N VAL A 496 14.56 -7.67 -1.33
CA VAL A 496 15.19 -6.68 -2.21
C VAL A 496 14.08 -5.99 -3.00
N GLY A 497 13.81 -4.73 -2.67
CA GLY A 497 12.84 -3.89 -3.37
C GLY A 497 13.44 -3.29 -4.64
N LEU A 498 12.87 -3.67 -5.78
CA LEU A 498 13.26 -3.20 -7.12
C LEU A 498 12.23 -2.21 -7.67
N ARG A 499 12.63 -1.38 -8.63
CA ARG A 499 11.70 -0.48 -9.32
C ARG A 499 10.70 -1.27 -10.17
N ASP A 500 9.50 -0.73 -10.28
CA ASP A 500 8.55 -1.13 -11.31
C ASP A 500 8.77 -0.28 -12.56
N PRO A 501 9.23 -0.84 -13.69
CA PRO A 501 9.44 -0.08 -14.93
C PRO A 501 8.18 0.58 -15.49
N GLN A 502 6.99 0.15 -15.06
CA GLN A 502 5.71 0.69 -15.52
C GLN A 502 5.21 1.89 -14.68
N SER A 503 5.90 2.23 -13.58
CA SER A 503 5.51 3.33 -12.70
C SER A 503 6.34 4.59 -12.96
N ASP A 504 5.68 5.73 -12.91
CA ASP A 504 6.23 7.08 -13.00
C ASP A 504 6.77 7.62 -11.66
N LYS A 505 6.70 6.82 -10.59
CA LYS A 505 7.13 7.19 -9.23
C LYS A 505 8.65 7.41 -9.12
N TYR A 506 9.46 6.74 -9.94
CA TYR A 506 10.91 6.66 -9.74
C TYR A 506 11.66 7.82 -10.41
N VAL A 507 12.61 8.41 -9.69
CA VAL A 507 13.43 9.54 -10.17
C VAL A 507 14.87 9.10 -10.46
N GLY A 508 15.58 9.90 -11.26
CA GLY A 508 16.98 9.64 -11.62
C GLY A 508 17.14 8.83 -12.91
N LYS A 509 18.39 8.67 -13.36
CA LYS A 509 18.73 8.00 -14.62
C LYS A 509 18.54 6.49 -14.53
N ALA A 510 18.08 5.87 -15.62
CA ALA A 510 17.87 4.41 -15.69
C ALA A 510 19.15 3.61 -15.42
N GLU A 511 20.30 4.12 -15.86
CA GLU A 511 21.62 3.50 -15.63
C GLU A 511 21.99 3.45 -14.14
N ASN A 512 21.69 4.51 -13.38
CA ASN A 512 21.94 4.53 -11.93
C ASN A 512 21.07 3.50 -11.19
N TRP A 513 19.84 3.31 -11.65
CA TRP A 513 18.93 2.29 -11.14
C TRP A 513 19.43 0.88 -11.41
N GLU A 514 19.79 0.58 -12.66
CA GLU A 514 20.32 -0.74 -13.05
C GLU A 514 21.57 -1.08 -12.25
N LYS A 515 22.48 -0.11 -12.10
CA LYS A 515 23.68 -0.25 -11.27
C LYS A 515 23.31 -0.54 -9.81
N ALA A 516 22.44 0.27 -9.21
CA ALA A 516 22.05 0.12 -7.82
C ALA A 516 21.38 -1.24 -7.55
N GLU A 517 20.44 -1.65 -8.40
CA GLU A 517 19.71 -2.91 -8.27
C GLU A 517 20.65 -4.11 -8.40
N GLN A 518 21.55 -4.07 -9.39
CA GLN A 518 22.55 -5.12 -9.59
C GLN A 518 23.52 -5.20 -8.40
N THR A 519 23.95 -4.06 -7.85
CA THR A 519 24.78 -4.03 -6.63
C THR A 519 24.08 -4.72 -5.46
N LEU A 520 22.82 -4.36 -5.16
CA LEU A 520 22.10 -4.94 -4.02
C LEU A 520 21.84 -6.44 -4.21
N LEU A 521 21.45 -6.86 -5.41
CA LEU A 521 21.23 -8.28 -5.73
C LEU A 521 22.52 -9.09 -5.59
N SER A 522 23.64 -8.57 -6.10
CA SER A 522 24.93 -9.26 -6.02
C SER A 522 25.41 -9.39 -4.57
N LEU A 523 25.17 -8.36 -3.75
CA LEU A 523 25.53 -8.34 -2.34
C LEU A 523 24.77 -9.37 -1.50
N VAL A 524 23.44 -9.48 -1.68
CA VAL A 524 22.65 -10.49 -0.94
C VAL A 524 22.97 -11.91 -1.40
N GLN A 525 23.27 -12.09 -2.70
CA GLN A 525 23.70 -13.37 -3.26
C GLN A 525 25.08 -13.79 -2.74
N SER A 526 26.06 -12.89 -2.74
CA SER A 526 27.42 -13.19 -2.28
C SER A 526 27.47 -13.54 -0.78
N ARG A 527 26.58 -12.94 0.01
CA ARG A 527 26.38 -13.24 1.43
C ARG A 527 25.57 -14.51 1.70
N GLY A 528 25.03 -15.17 0.67
CA GLY A 528 24.21 -16.38 0.83
C GLY A 528 22.92 -16.15 1.61
N MET A 529 22.40 -14.91 1.61
CA MET A 529 21.16 -14.59 2.32
C MET A 529 19.96 -15.18 1.58
N ASN A 530 18.97 -15.69 2.32
CA ASN A 530 17.70 -16.07 1.73
C ASN A 530 16.86 -14.80 1.47
N PHE A 531 16.63 -14.45 0.20
CA PHE A 531 15.94 -13.23 -0.18
C PHE A 531 14.88 -13.42 -1.27
N SER A 532 13.88 -12.54 -1.28
CA SER A 532 12.95 -12.34 -2.40
C SER A 532 13.26 -11.02 -3.11
N ALA A 533 13.22 -11.02 -4.46
CA ALA A 533 13.28 -9.80 -5.25
C ALA A 533 11.86 -9.38 -5.65
N GLU A 534 11.43 -8.20 -5.20
CA GLU A 534 10.04 -7.74 -5.34
C GLU A 534 10.00 -6.38 -6.08
N LYS A 535 9.36 -6.36 -7.26
CA LYS A 535 9.19 -5.15 -8.07
C LYS A 535 8.11 -4.26 -7.46
N GLY A 536 8.30 -2.94 -7.52
CA GLY A 536 7.36 -1.95 -6.98
C GLY A 536 7.67 -1.56 -5.52
N GLU A 537 8.50 -2.33 -4.84
CA GLU A 537 8.82 -2.15 -3.43
C GLU A 537 10.00 -1.20 -3.19
N ALA A 538 10.66 -0.65 -4.23
CA ALA A 538 11.74 0.32 -4.07
C ALA A 538 11.28 1.69 -3.51
N ALA A 539 12.21 2.44 -2.93
CA ALA A 539 12.02 3.87 -2.67
C ALA A 539 11.99 4.63 -4.01
N PHE A 540 11.55 5.88 -4.04
CA PHE A 540 11.48 6.61 -5.31
C PHE A 540 12.85 7.01 -5.88
N TYR A 541 13.88 7.11 -5.03
CA TYR A 541 15.25 7.51 -5.39
C TYR A 541 16.22 6.32 -5.55
N GLY A 542 15.83 5.11 -5.19
CA GLY A 542 16.71 3.95 -5.29
C GLY A 542 16.14 2.65 -4.72
N PRO A 543 16.80 1.51 -5.00
CA PRO A 543 16.43 0.21 -4.48
C PRO A 543 16.83 0.07 -3.01
N LYS A 544 16.22 -0.91 -2.33
CA LYS A 544 16.45 -1.14 -0.90
C LYS A 544 16.43 -2.60 -0.51
N ILE A 545 17.11 -2.91 0.59
CA ILE A 545 17.04 -4.17 1.29
C ILE A 545 16.24 -3.96 2.57
N ASP A 546 15.11 -4.64 2.66
CA ASP A 546 14.22 -4.65 3.82
C ASP A 546 14.35 -5.95 4.60
N PHE A 547 14.28 -5.86 5.92
CA PHE A 547 14.22 -7.00 6.84
C PHE A 547 12.78 -7.18 7.32
N VAL A 548 12.16 -8.26 6.88
CA VAL A 548 10.78 -8.61 7.25
C VAL A 548 10.83 -9.69 8.33
N VAL A 549 10.53 -9.29 9.57
CA VAL A 549 10.62 -10.10 10.78
C VAL A 549 9.29 -10.77 11.08
N ARG A 550 9.32 -12.02 11.52
CA ARG A 550 8.17 -12.74 12.04
C ARG A 550 8.12 -12.65 13.56
N ASP A 551 7.00 -12.19 14.08
CA ASP A 551 6.79 -12.16 15.52
C ASP A 551 6.44 -13.54 16.10
N CYS A 552 6.29 -13.61 17.43
CA CYS A 552 6.02 -14.86 18.15
C CYS A 552 4.73 -15.61 17.76
N ILE A 553 3.87 -15.02 16.93
CA ILE A 553 2.66 -15.65 16.39
C ILE A 553 2.67 -15.69 14.85
N GLY A 554 3.82 -15.41 14.22
CA GLY A 554 4.05 -15.56 12.79
C GLY A 554 3.60 -14.38 11.93
N ARG A 555 3.27 -13.21 12.50
CA ARG A 555 2.96 -12.00 11.70
C ARG A 555 4.24 -11.37 11.20
N GLU A 556 4.21 -10.91 9.95
CA GLU A 556 5.35 -10.25 9.31
C GLU A 556 5.35 -8.72 9.55
N TRP A 557 6.50 -8.18 9.92
CA TRP A 557 6.74 -6.75 10.16
C TRP A 557 8.03 -6.32 9.47
N GLN A 558 7.94 -5.32 8.60
CA GLN A 558 9.14 -4.68 8.06
C GLN A 558 9.73 -3.75 9.14
N LEU A 559 10.99 -3.99 9.52
CA LEU A 559 11.73 -3.16 10.48
C LEU A 559 12.91 -2.48 9.77
N GLY A 560 14.09 -3.10 9.82
CA GLY A 560 15.31 -2.58 9.23
C GLY A 560 15.22 -2.39 7.71
N THR A 561 15.76 -1.28 7.22
CA THR A 561 15.87 -0.97 5.79
C THR A 561 17.20 -0.30 5.50
N VAL A 562 17.87 -0.74 4.43
CA VAL A 562 19.10 -0.12 3.93
C VAL A 562 18.90 0.17 2.44
N GLN A 563 19.16 1.40 2.02
CA GLN A 563 18.76 1.91 0.69
C GLN A 563 19.95 2.62 0.05
N LEU A 564 20.13 2.41 -1.25
CA LEU A 564 21.21 3.01 -2.02
C LEU A 564 20.68 4.14 -2.88
N ASP A 565 21.22 5.34 -2.72
CA ASP A 565 20.75 6.55 -3.38
C ASP A 565 21.88 7.27 -4.13
N TYR A 566 21.74 7.32 -5.45
CA TYR A 566 22.60 8.09 -6.36
C TYR A 566 21.99 9.45 -6.73
N ASN A 567 20.71 9.66 -6.45
CA ASN A 567 19.93 10.78 -6.93
C ASN A 567 20.00 12.00 -6.00
N LEU A 568 19.87 11.86 -4.67
CA LEU A 568 19.99 13.04 -3.80
C LEU A 568 21.38 13.70 -3.87
N PRO A 569 22.51 12.96 -3.96
CA PRO A 569 23.81 13.58 -4.19
C PRO A 569 23.88 14.44 -5.47
N GLU A 570 23.27 13.98 -6.57
CA GLU A 570 23.18 14.75 -7.81
C GLU A 570 22.31 16.01 -7.63
N ARG A 571 21.13 15.87 -7.02
CA ARG A 571 20.18 16.99 -6.85
C ARG A 571 20.68 18.10 -5.93
N PHE A 572 21.51 17.76 -4.95
CA PHE A 572 22.10 18.70 -4.02
C PHE A 572 23.50 19.17 -4.40
N ASP A 573 24.01 18.71 -5.53
CA ASP A 573 25.34 19.07 -6.01
C ASP A 573 26.41 18.74 -4.95
N LEU A 574 26.35 17.54 -4.38
CA LEU A 574 27.27 17.09 -3.32
C LEU A 574 28.63 16.71 -3.88
N GLU A 575 29.71 17.10 -3.22
CA GLU A 575 31.05 16.91 -3.77
C GLU A 575 32.06 16.46 -2.70
N TYR A 576 33.01 15.64 -3.11
CA TYR A 576 34.26 15.39 -2.42
C TYR A 576 35.44 15.48 -3.39
N ILE A 577 36.64 15.75 -2.88
CA ILE A 577 37.86 15.79 -3.68
C ILE A 577 38.49 14.40 -3.77
N GLY A 578 38.56 13.88 -4.99
CA GLY A 578 39.10 12.54 -5.31
C GLY A 578 40.62 12.43 -5.21
N LYS A 579 41.15 11.21 -5.39
CA LYS A 579 42.60 10.93 -5.43
C LYS A 579 43.31 11.66 -6.57
N ASP A 580 42.56 12.00 -7.61
CA ASP A 580 42.96 12.75 -8.80
C ASP A 580 42.89 14.27 -8.59
N ASN A 581 42.57 14.74 -7.38
CA ASN A 581 42.32 16.15 -7.05
C ASN A 581 41.16 16.79 -7.84
N ALA A 582 40.26 15.99 -8.42
CA ALA A 582 39.05 16.48 -9.07
C ALA A 582 37.84 16.39 -8.12
N PRO A 583 36.79 17.19 -8.32
CA PRO A 583 35.51 17.01 -7.64
C PRO A 583 34.79 15.75 -8.14
N HIS A 584 34.33 14.93 -7.21
CA HIS A 584 33.53 13.72 -7.47
C HIS A 584 32.24 13.75 -6.65
N ARG A 585 31.21 13.03 -7.14
CA ARG A 585 29.92 12.90 -6.47
C ARG A 585 29.97 11.73 -5.47
N PRO A 586 29.66 11.92 -4.17
CA PRO A 586 29.51 10.81 -3.25
C PRO A 586 28.22 10.04 -3.57
N VAL A 587 28.11 8.82 -3.08
CA VAL A 587 26.88 8.01 -3.07
C VAL A 587 26.32 8.01 -1.66
N MET A 588 25.00 8.04 -1.52
CA MET A 588 24.35 8.08 -0.22
C MET A 588 23.75 6.71 0.13
N ILE A 589 23.95 6.26 1.37
CA ILE A 589 23.27 5.08 1.93
C ILE A 589 22.33 5.57 3.02
N HIS A 590 21.04 5.28 2.88
CA HIS A 590 20.04 5.51 3.91
C HIS A 590 19.87 4.26 4.72
N ARG A 591 19.78 4.37 6.05
CA ARG A 591 19.54 3.20 6.90
C ARG A 591 18.65 3.53 8.09
N VAL A 592 17.81 2.56 8.43
CA VAL A 592 17.07 2.46 9.69
C VAL A 592 17.22 1.03 10.17
N VAL A 593 17.40 0.82 11.47
CA VAL A 593 17.71 -0.52 12.01
C VAL A 593 16.54 -1.12 12.78
N LEU A 594 15.71 -0.30 13.42
CA LEU A 594 14.55 -0.73 14.22
C LEU A 594 13.20 -0.31 13.65
#